data_AF-A0A2J8S8Q7-F1
#
_entry.id   AF-A0A2J8S8Q7-F1
#
_cell.length_a   1.000
_cell.length_b   1.000
_cell.length_c   1.000
_cell.angle_alpha   90.00
_cell.angle_beta   90.00
_cell.angle_gamma   90.00
#
_symmetry.space_group_name_H-M   'P 1'
#
loop_
_entity.id
_entity.type
_entity.pdbx_description
1 polymer ?
#
loop_
_entity_poly.entity_id
_entity_poly.type
_entity_poly.pdbx_seq_one_letter_code
_entity_poly.pdbx_strand_id
1 'polypeptide(L)'
;MKTPRCSLPDLPVLTQARRRRQAPAPTKWNKRNLSWRVRTFPRDSPLGRDTVRALMYYALKVWSDIAPLNFHEVAGSAADIQIDFSKAEHNDGYPFDGPGGTVAHAFFPGDHHTAGDTHFDDDEAWTFRSSDAHGMDLFAVAVHEFGHAIGLSHVAAAHSIMRPYYQGP
;
A
#
# COMPACT_ATOMS: atom_id res chain seq x y z
N MET A 1 16.78 11.67 7.54
CA MET A 1 15.77 10.87 6.81
C MET A 1 14.56 11.75 6.55
N LYS A 2 13.98 11.69 5.36
CA LYS A 2 12.71 12.36 5.07
C LYS A 2 11.60 11.68 5.86
N THR A 3 10.53 12.41 6.20
CA THR A 3 9.39 11.82 6.91
C THR A 3 8.73 10.73 6.06
N PRO A 4 8.67 9.47 6.54
CA PRO A 4 8.03 8.37 5.82
C PRO A 4 6.55 8.63 5.52
N ARG A 5 6.12 8.36 4.29
CA ARG A 5 4.77 8.60 3.79
C ARG A 5 4.42 7.71 2.59
N CYS A 6 3.12 7.62 2.30
CA CYS A 6 2.60 7.10 1.05
C CYS A 6 2.89 8.08 -0.11
N SER A 7 3.16 7.54 -1.31
CA SER A 7 3.43 8.31 -2.54
C SER A 7 2.18 8.96 -3.13
N LEU A 8 1.00 8.42 -2.85
CA LEU A 8 -0.23 8.93 -3.42
C LEU A 8 -0.49 10.38 -3.00
N PRO A 9 -1.04 11.21 -3.89
CA PRO A 9 -1.32 12.60 -3.57
C PRO A 9 -2.29 12.68 -2.39
N ASP A 10 -2.00 13.60 -1.46
CA ASP A 10 -2.97 13.97 -0.44
C ASP A 10 -4.26 14.45 -1.13
N LEU A 11 -5.42 14.20 -0.51
CA LEU A 11 -6.70 14.73 -1.02
C LEU A 11 -6.50 16.20 -1.40
N PRO A 12 -7.05 16.68 -2.54
CA PRO A 12 -6.98 18.09 -2.84
C PRO A 12 -7.64 18.82 -1.68
N VAL A 13 -6.85 19.60 -0.95
CA VAL A 13 -7.39 20.62 -0.05
C VAL A 13 -8.41 21.37 -0.89
N LEU A 14 -9.64 21.50 -0.41
CA LEU A 14 -10.66 22.35 -1.01
C LEU A 14 -10.24 23.83 -0.85
N THR A 15 -9.06 24.21 -1.32
CA THR A 15 -8.67 25.59 -1.51
C THR A 15 -9.39 26.08 -2.76
N GLN A 16 -10.31 27.02 -2.53
CA GLN A 16 -10.96 27.83 -3.54
C GLN A 16 -9.90 28.51 -4.45
N ALA A 17 -9.50 27.87 -5.55
CA ALA A 17 -9.06 28.56 -6.77
C ALA A 17 -8.74 27.58 -7.91
N ARG A 18 -9.59 27.60 -8.94
CA ARG A 18 -9.25 27.45 -10.38
C ARG A 18 -8.47 26.18 -10.81
N ARG A 19 -9.18 25.07 -10.94
CA ARG A 19 -9.49 24.37 -12.21
C ARG A 19 -10.26 23.11 -11.83
N ARG A 20 -11.46 22.91 -12.39
CA ARG A 20 -12.22 21.65 -12.33
C ARG A 20 -11.36 20.52 -12.93
N ARG A 21 -10.47 19.92 -12.15
CA ARG A 21 -10.23 18.49 -12.23
C ARG A 21 -11.14 17.92 -11.16
N GLN A 22 -12.32 17.44 -11.57
CA GLN A 22 -13.13 16.61 -10.70
C GLN A 22 -12.18 15.54 -10.15
N ALA A 23 -12.06 15.46 -8.82
CA ALA A 23 -11.41 14.29 -8.22
C ALA A 23 -12.05 13.07 -8.88
N PRO A 24 -11.27 12.11 -9.40
CA PRO A 24 -11.82 10.90 -9.98
C PRO A 24 -12.83 10.32 -9.00
N ALA A 25 -14.01 9.94 -9.49
CA ALA A 25 -14.99 9.31 -8.62
C ALA A 25 -14.34 8.11 -7.92
N PRO A 26 -14.60 7.88 -6.62
CA PRO A 26 -14.01 6.75 -5.92
C PRO A 26 -14.28 5.47 -6.70
N THR A 27 -13.21 4.83 -7.16
CA THR A 27 -13.30 3.59 -7.92
C THR A 27 -13.41 2.43 -6.95
N LYS A 28 -14.18 1.42 -7.33
CA LYS A 28 -14.47 0.25 -6.51
C LYS A 28 -14.35 -1.01 -7.34
N TRP A 29 -14.00 -2.10 -6.68
CA TRP A 29 -14.07 -3.42 -7.30
C TRP A 29 -15.51 -3.75 -7.71
N ASN A 30 -15.69 -4.27 -8.93
CA ASN A 30 -16.96 -4.80 -9.42
C ASN A 30 -17.23 -6.24 -8.95
N LYS A 31 -16.32 -6.81 -8.15
CA LYS A 31 -16.38 -8.14 -7.56
C LYS A 31 -15.98 -8.10 -6.09
N ARG A 32 -16.33 -9.16 -5.36
CA ARG A 32 -16.06 -9.29 -3.92
C ARG A 32 -14.91 -10.23 -3.58
N ASN A 33 -14.68 -11.23 -4.42
CA ASN A 33 -13.60 -12.20 -4.21
C ASN A 33 -12.39 -11.73 -5.01
N LEU A 34 -11.37 -11.23 -4.31
CA LEU A 34 -10.14 -10.71 -4.87
C LEU A 34 -9.02 -11.72 -4.62
N SER A 35 -8.31 -12.07 -5.69
CA SER A 35 -7.10 -12.88 -5.61
C SER A 35 -5.90 -11.99 -5.32
N TRP A 36 -4.94 -12.45 -4.53
CA TRP A 36 -3.71 -11.71 -4.26
C TRP A 36 -2.49 -12.63 -4.30
N ARG A 37 -1.31 -12.04 -4.52
CA ARG A 37 -0.04 -12.76 -4.40
C ARG A 37 1.12 -11.83 -4.11
N VAL A 38 2.13 -12.35 -3.40
CA VAL A 38 3.44 -11.71 -3.25
C VAL A 38 4.35 -12.18 -4.38
N ARG A 39 4.77 -11.25 -5.25
CA ARG A 39 5.62 -11.54 -6.41
C ARG A 39 7.10 -11.44 -6.09
N THR A 40 7.51 -10.35 -5.47
CA THR A 40 8.87 -10.16 -4.97
C THR A 40 8.84 -9.99 -3.46
N PHE A 41 9.99 -10.15 -2.82
CA PHE A 41 10.13 -10.13 -1.35
C PHE A 41 11.28 -9.20 -0.99
N PRO A 42 11.24 -8.57 0.21
CA PRO A 42 12.29 -7.66 0.62
C PRO A 42 13.62 -8.41 0.70
N ARG A 43 14.69 -7.87 0.09
CA ARG A 43 15.98 -8.56 -0.02
C ARG A 43 16.83 -8.42 1.23
N ASP A 44 16.86 -7.21 1.79
CA ASP A 44 17.73 -6.83 2.90
C ASP A 44 16.92 -6.62 4.20
N SER A 45 15.94 -7.50 4.45
CA SER A 45 15.07 -7.43 5.63
C SER A 45 15.25 -8.65 6.54
N PRO A 46 15.11 -8.48 7.88
CA PRO A 46 15.03 -9.60 8.81
C PRO A 46 13.74 -10.43 8.66
N LEU A 47 12.74 -9.97 7.90
CA LEU A 47 11.47 -10.66 7.70
C LEU A 47 11.62 -11.78 6.66
N GLY A 48 11.46 -13.03 7.10
CA GLY A 48 11.39 -14.18 6.20
C GLY A 48 10.15 -14.15 5.29
N ARG A 49 10.20 -14.86 4.16
CA ARG A 49 9.12 -14.91 3.15
C ARG A 49 7.76 -15.30 3.73
N ASP A 50 7.74 -16.29 4.64
CA ASP A 50 6.49 -16.74 5.27
C ASP A 50 5.93 -15.70 6.23
N THR A 51 6.81 -14.97 6.93
CA THR A 51 6.41 -13.80 7.74
C THR A 51 5.79 -12.73 6.86
N VAL A 52 6.45 -12.35 5.75
CA VAL A 52 5.93 -11.35 4.81
C VAL A 52 4.55 -11.77 4.28
N ARG A 53 4.39 -13.02 3.82
CA ARG A 53 3.08 -13.56 3.39
C ARG A 53 2.02 -13.47 4.48
N ALA A 54 2.37 -13.86 5.72
CA ALA A 54 1.46 -13.78 6.84
C ALA A 54 1.04 -12.33 7.13
N LEU A 55 1.96 -11.36 7.09
CA LEU A 55 1.66 -9.95 7.28
C LEU A 55 0.73 -9.41 6.18
N MET A 56 0.98 -9.77 4.91
CA MET A 56 0.08 -9.39 3.81
C MET A 56 -1.32 -9.99 3.99
N TYR A 57 -1.41 -11.27 4.35
CA TYR A 57 -2.68 -11.92 4.66
C TYR A 57 -3.44 -11.20 5.78
N TYR A 58 -2.78 -10.94 6.91
CA TYR A 58 -3.44 -10.28 8.04
C TYR A 58 -3.81 -8.81 7.73
N ALA A 59 -3.02 -8.11 6.92
CA ALA A 59 -3.33 -6.74 6.51
C ALA A 59 -4.57 -6.69 5.61
N LEU A 60 -4.69 -7.61 4.65
CA LEU A 60 -5.92 -7.78 3.86
C LEU A 60 -7.10 -8.22 4.74
N LYS A 61 -6.84 -9.05 5.75
CA LYS A 61 -7.87 -9.52 6.70
C LYS A 61 -8.51 -8.37 7.48
N VAL A 62 -7.72 -7.37 7.90
CA VAL A 62 -8.25 -6.14 8.55
C VAL A 62 -9.39 -5.55 7.74
N TRP A 63 -9.24 -5.49 6.42
CA TRP A 63 -10.26 -4.96 5.52
C TRP A 63 -11.42 -5.94 5.28
N SER A 64 -11.17 -7.24 5.11
CA SER A 64 -12.26 -8.21 4.93
C SER A 64 -13.16 -8.36 6.15
N ASP A 65 -12.66 -8.05 7.35
CA ASP A 65 -13.45 -8.14 8.58
C ASP A 65 -14.47 -6.99 8.70
N ILE A 66 -14.30 -5.90 7.94
CA ILE A 66 -15.17 -4.70 8.00
C ILE A 66 -15.79 -4.30 6.67
N ALA A 67 -15.40 -4.94 5.56
CA ALA A 67 -15.92 -4.70 4.23
C ALA A 67 -16.39 -6.02 3.59
N PRO A 68 -17.36 -5.99 2.66
CA PRO A 68 -17.85 -7.20 2.00
C PRO A 68 -16.90 -7.70 0.88
N LEU A 69 -15.61 -7.79 1.18
CA LEU A 69 -14.55 -8.28 0.32
C LEU A 69 -13.92 -9.53 0.94
N ASN A 70 -13.59 -10.52 0.11
CA ASN A 70 -12.87 -11.72 0.49
C ASN A 70 -11.56 -11.79 -0.28
N PHE A 71 -10.47 -12.08 0.41
CA PHE A 71 -9.14 -12.18 -0.18
C PHE A 71 -8.64 -13.63 -0.13
N HIS A 72 -8.05 -14.11 -1.22
CA HIS A 72 -7.45 -15.44 -1.27
C HIS A 72 -6.11 -15.41 -2.02
N GLU A 73 -5.09 -16.04 -1.43
CA GLU A 73 -3.77 -16.11 -2.06
C GLU A 73 -3.79 -17.09 -3.24
N VAL A 74 -3.10 -16.75 -4.32
CA VAL A 74 -2.95 -17.62 -5.49
C VAL A 74 -1.47 -17.85 -5.83
N ALA A 75 -1.16 -19.07 -6.25
CA ALA A 75 0.20 -19.45 -6.68
C ALA A 75 0.49 -19.16 -8.16
N GLY A 76 -0.54 -18.86 -8.95
CA GLY A 76 -0.45 -18.64 -10.41
C GLY A 76 0.20 -17.31 -10.80
N SER A 77 0.29 -17.04 -12.11
CA SER A 77 0.95 -15.86 -12.65
C SER A 77 0.16 -14.56 -12.50
N ALA A 78 -1.18 -14.62 -12.44
CA ALA A 78 -2.06 -13.45 -12.36
C ALA A 78 -2.88 -13.46 -11.07
N ALA A 79 -3.02 -12.29 -10.45
CA ALA A 79 -3.88 -12.02 -9.30
C ALA A 79 -4.51 -10.62 -9.47
N ASP A 80 -5.55 -10.33 -8.71
CA ASP A 80 -6.20 -9.01 -8.72
C ASP A 80 -5.39 -7.95 -7.99
N ILE A 81 -4.63 -8.37 -6.97
CA ILE A 81 -3.71 -7.52 -6.22
C ILE A 81 -2.34 -8.18 -6.26
N GLN A 82 -1.42 -7.60 -7.02
CA GLN A 82 -0.03 -8.00 -7.03
C GLN A 82 0.76 -7.16 -6.03
N ILE A 83 1.56 -7.85 -5.20
CA ILE A 83 2.39 -7.22 -4.18
C ILE A 83 3.85 -7.38 -4.59
N ASP A 84 4.53 -6.26 -4.79
CA ASP A 84 5.93 -6.21 -5.18
C ASP A 84 6.74 -5.32 -4.22
N PHE A 85 7.93 -5.78 -3.87
CA PHE A 85 9.02 -5.01 -3.27
C PHE A 85 9.97 -4.62 -4.40
N SER A 86 10.15 -3.31 -4.61
CA SER A 86 10.88 -2.71 -5.74
C SER A 86 11.73 -1.53 -5.28
N LYS A 87 12.73 -1.12 -6.08
CA LYS A 87 13.59 0.04 -5.79
C LYS A 87 13.53 1.03 -6.92
N ALA A 88 13.67 2.32 -6.62
CA ALA A 88 13.79 3.41 -7.59
C ALA A 88 12.73 3.31 -8.72
N GLU A 89 13.13 3.52 -9.97
CA GLU A 89 12.25 3.32 -11.13
C GLU A 89 11.93 1.84 -11.34
N HIS A 90 10.63 1.51 -11.35
CA HIS A 90 10.15 0.13 -11.45
C HIS A 90 9.00 -0.04 -12.46
N ASN A 91 9.01 0.77 -13.52
CA ASN A 91 8.18 0.65 -14.73
C ASN A 91 6.68 0.94 -14.53
N ASP A 92 6.32 1.70 -13.51
CA ASP A 92 4.95 2.16 -13.27
C ASP A 92 4.80 3.69 -13.32
N GLY A 93 5.92 4.42 -13.50
CA GLY A 93 5.98 5.88 -13.54
C GLY A 93 5.97 6.57 -12.18
N TYR A 94 6.07 5.82 -11.08
CA TYR A 94 6.12 6.31 -9.70
C TYR A 94 7.39 5.79 -9.00
N PRO A 95 8.58 6.34 -9.32
CA PRO A 95 9.82 5.84 -8.75
C PRO A 95 9.90 6.08 -7.24
N PHE A 96 10.46 5.10 -6.51
CA PHE A 96 10.82 5.28 -5.10
C PHE A 96 12.07 6.15 -4.93
N ASP A 97 12.23 6.75 -3.74
CA ASP A 97 13.30 7.71 -3.45
C ASP A 97 14.37 7.21 -2.46
N GLY A 98 14.36 5.92 -2.14
CA GLY A 98 15.29 5.30 -1.20
C GLY A 98 14.83 5.47 0.26
N PRO A 99 15.71 5.29 1.25
CA PRO A 99 15.29 5.19 2.65
C PRO A 99 14.61 6.46 3.21
N GLY A 100 13.42 6.27 3.79
CA GLY A 100 12.50 7.30 4.24
C GLY A 100 11.87 8.07 3.08
N GLY A 101 10.93 8.97 3.37
CA GLY A 101 10.20 9.63 2.28
C GLY A 101 9.12 8.70 1.73
N THR A 102 9.22 8.23 0.50
CA THR A 102 8.19 7.42 -0.16
C THR A 102 8.41 5.95 0.10
N VAL A 103 7.65 5.38 1.03
CA VAL A 103 7.91 4.00 1.48
C VAL A 103 7.08 2.96 0.74
N ALA A 104 5.95 3.36 0.18
CA ALA A 104 5.04 2.49 -0.56
C ALA A 104 4.01 3.32 -1.36
N HIS A 105 3.34 2.62 -2.28
CA HIS A 105 2.12 3.08 -2.93
C HIS A 105 1.26 1.93 -3.41
N ALA A 106 -0.02 2.20 -3.64
CA ALA A 106 -0.93 1.29 -4.32
C ALA A 106 -1.72 2.00 -5.41
N PHE A 107 -2.23 1.21 -6.34
CA PHE A 107 -3.17 1.67 -7.35
C PHE A 107 -4.60 1.44 -6.89
N PHE A 108 -5.45 2.42 -7.12
CA PHE A 108 -6.88 2.30 -6.83
C PHE A 108 -7.54 1.15 -7.64
N PRO A 109 -8.70 0.64 -7.20
CA PRO A 109 -9.50 -0.31 -7.97
C PRO A 109 -9.81 0.23 -9.37
N GLY A 110 -9.96 -0.63 -10.36
CA GLY A 110 -10.28 -0.23 -11.73
C GLY A 110 -10.20 -1.40 -12.71
N ASP A 111 -10.41 -1.09 -13.99
CA ASP A 111 -10.37 -2.09 -15.07
C ASP A 111 -8.99 -2.16 -15.77
N HIS A 112 -7.98 -1.45 -15.24
CA HIS A 112 -6.61 -1.47 -15.76
C HIS A 112 -5.77 -2.56 -15.11
N HIS A 113 -4.72 -3.00 -15.81
CA HIS A 113 -3.89 -4.14 -15.41
C HIS A 113 -3.12 -3.97 -14.08
N THR A 114 -2.89 -2.74 -13.63
CA THR A 114 -2.26 -2.45 -12.33
C THR A 114 -3.26 -2.19 -11.22
N ALA A 115 -4.57 -2.27 -11.47
CA ALA A 115 -5.58 -1.93 -10.47
C ALA A 115 -5.39 -2.78 -9.22
N GLY A 116 -5.32 -2.14 -8.04
CA GLY A 116 -5.08 -2.82 -6.77
C GLY A 116 -3.63 -3.21 -6.49
N ASP A 117 -2.74 -3.20 -7.48
CA ASP A 117 -1.34 -3.54 -7.28
C ASP A 117 -0.73 -2.60 -6.24
N THR A 118 0.12 -3.18 -5.39
CA THR A 118 0.70 -2.48 -4.23
C THR A 118 2.21 -2.71 -4.22
N HIS A 119 2.96 -1.62 -4.23
CA HIS A 119 4.41 -1.63 -4.26
C HIS A 119 4.98 -1.06 -2.96
N PHE A 120 6.02 -1.73 -2.46
CA PHE A 120 6.76 -1.34 -1.26
C PHE A 120 8.21 -1.02 -1.66
N ASP A 121 8.79 0.05 -1.11
CA ASP A 121 10.18 0.39 -1.37
C ASP A 121 11.12 -0.61 -0.67
N ASP A 122 11.86 -1.40 -1.45
CA ASP A 122 12.82 -2.40 -1.00
C ASP A 122 14.12 -1.77 -0.46
N ASP A 123 14.26 -0.45 -0.48
CA ASP A 123 15.30 0.29 0.25
C ASP A 123 14.91 0.59 1.71
N GLU A 124 13.66 0.37 2.12
CA GLU A 124 13.23 0.54 3.51
C GLU A 124 13.65 -0.63 4.41
N ALA A 125 13.98 -0.30 5.66
CA ALA A 125 14.29 -1.30 6.69
C ALA A 125 13.00 -1.95 7.23
N TRP A 126 12.39 -2.83 6.42
CA TRP A 126 11.14 -3.51 6.78
C TRP A 126 11.29 -4.37 8.03
N THR A 127 10.45 -4.11 9.02
CA THR A 127 10.34 -4.84 10.29
C THR A 127 8.88 -5.09 10.64
N PHE A 128 8.64 -5.80 11.74
CA PHE A 128 7.30 -5.98 12.30
C PHE A 128 7.39 -5.94 13.82
N ARG A 129 6.67 -5.01 14.46
CA ARG A 129 6.69 -4.83 15.93
C ARG A 129 8.11 -4.76 16.50
N SER A 130 9.03 -4.15 15.77
CA SER A 130 10.40 -3.94 16.25
C SER A 130 10.45 -2.73 17.17
N SER A 131 11.33 -2.76 18.17
CA SER A 131 11.66 -1.58 18.98
C SER A 131 12.69 -0.67 18.31
N ASP A 132 13.17 -1.04 17.11
CA ASP A 132 14.11 -0.22 16.35
C ASP A 132 13.41 1.02 15.79
N ALA A 133 13.83 2.20 16.24
CA ALA A 133 13.31 3.49 15.80
C ALA A 133 13.61 3.79 14.31
N HIS A 134 14.51 3.04 13.68
CA HIS A 134 14.84 3.16 12.26
C HIS A 134 14.13 2.13 11.39
N GLY A 135 13.40 1.18 11.98
CA GLY A 135 12.61 0.20 11.25
C GLY A 135 11.30 0.77 10.74
N MET A 136 10.82 0.25 9.61
CA MET A 136 9.49 0.54 9.07
C MET A 136 8.56 -0.65 9.32
N ASP A 137 7.41 -0.43 9.96
CA ASP A 137 6.48 -1.52 10.25
C ASP A 137 5.70 -1.93 8.99
N LEU A 138 6.07 -3.08 8.42
CA LEU A 138 5.50 -3.57 7.17
C LEU A 138 3.99 -3.83 7.28
N PHE A 139 3.49 -4.23 8.46
CA PHE A 139 2.07 -4.50 8.65
C PHE A 139 1.27 -3.22 8.60
N ALA A 140 1.70 -2.18 9.32
CA ALA A 140 1.01 -0.88 9.33
C ALA A 140 0.97 -0.27 7.93
N VAL A 141 2.10 -0.29 7.20
CA VAL A 141 2.15 0.20 5.81
C VAL A 141 1.25 -0.64 4.90
N ALA A 142 1.29 -1.96 5.00
CA ALA A 142 0.43 -2.82 4.16
C ALA A 142 -1.07 -2.58 4.41
N VAL A 143 -1.49 -2.39 5.66
CA VAL A 143 -2.91 -2.06 5.96
C VAL A 143 -3.30 -0.75 5.28
N HIS A 144 -2.44 0.28 5.34
CA HIS A 144 -2.67 1.55 4.68
C HIS A 144 -2.81 1.40 3.17
N GLU A 145 -1.81 0.80 2.52
CA GLU A 145 -1.77 0.69 1.06
C GLU A 145 -2.90 -0.21 0.52
N PHE A 146 -3.26 -1.28 1.24
CA PHE A 146 -4.44 -2.06 0.88
C PHE A 146 -5.76 -1.29 1.02
N GLY A 147 -5.80 -0.27 1.88
CA GLY A 147 -6.91 0.69 1.90
C GLY A 147 -7.06 1.41 0.56
N HIS A 148 -5.96 1.85 -0.04
CA HIS A 148 -5.96 2.42 -1.40
C HIS A 148 -6.35 1.37 -2.44
N ALA A 149 -5.80 0.16 -2.36
CA ALA A 149 -6.13 -0.94 -3.27
C ALA A 149 -7.61 -1.35 -3.24
N ILE A 150 -8.36 -1.01 -2.19
CA ILE A 150 -9.82 -1.22 -2.12
C ILE A 150 -10.65 0.05 -2.33
N GLY A 151 -10.03 1.20 -2.60
CA GLY A 151 -10.72 2.44 -3.01
C GLY A 151 -10.72 3.57 -1.98
N LEU A 152 -10.02 3.45 -0.86
CA LEU A 152 -9.96 4.50 0.16
C LEU A 152 -8.92 5.55 -0.19
N SER A 153 -9.26 6.83 -0.05
CA SER A 153 -8.31 7.94 -0.17
C SER A 153 -7.72 8.31 1.20
N HIS A 154 -6.65 9.10 1.19
CA HIS A 154 -6.07 9.64 2.42
C HIS A 154 -7.08 10.36 3.30
N VAL A 155 -6.92 10.25 4.62
CA VAL A 155 -7.73 10.92 5.64
C VAL A 155 -6.81 11.76 6.54
N ALA A 156 -7.16 13.03 6.78
CA ALA A 156 -6.33 13.95 7.55
C ALA A 156 -6.33 13.69 9.08
N ALA A 157 -7.19 12.79 9.57
CA ALA A 157 -7.31 12.49 10.98
C ALA A 157 -6.05 11.82 11.54
N ALA A 158 -5.54 12.33 12.67
CA ALA A 158 -4.25 11.93 13.25
C ALA A 158 -4.14 10.44 13.60
N HIS A 159 -5.26 9.80 13.94
CA HIS A 159 -5.34 8.39 14.36
C HIS A 159 -5.93 7.47 13.27
N SER A 160 -6.07 7.97 12.04
CA SER A 160 -6.53 7.14 10.91
C SER A 160 -5.36 6.32 10.36
N ILE A 161 -5.60 5.04 10.09
CA ILE A 161 -4.64 4.23 9.33
C ILE A 161 -4.41 4.78 7.92
N MET A 162 -5.40 5.47 7.33
CA MET A 162 -5.30 6.12 6.02
C MET A 162 -4.66 7.52 6.08
N ARG A 163 -3.97 7.87 7.17
CA ARG A 163 -3.19 9.11 7.22
C ARG A 163 -1.93 8.95 6.35
N PRO A 164 -1.59 9.92 5.48
CA PRO A 164 -0.51 9.76 4.49
C PRO A 164 0.89 9.56 5.09
N TYR A 165 1.09 9.92 6.35
CA TYR A 165 2.40 9.82 7.01
C TYR A 165 2.40 8.66 7.99
N TYR A 166 3.41 7.80 7.85
CA TYR A 166 3.63 6.67 8.73
C TYR A 166 4.19 7.13 10.07
N GLN A 167 3.60 6.63 11.13
CA GLN A 167 4.12 6.79 12.48
C GLN A 167 4.99 5.57 12.77
N GLY A 168 6.17 5.79 13.36
CA GLY A 168 7.01 4.70 13.83
C GLY A 168 6.29 3.83 14.88
N PRO A 169 6.86 2.67 15.23
CA PRO A 169 6.26 1.73 16.19
C PRO A 169 5.91 2.36 17.55
#